data_AF-A0A2Y8ZXL6-F1
#
_entry.id   AF-A0A2Y8ZXL6-F1
#
_cell.length_a   1.000
_cell.length_b   1.000
_cell.length_c   1.000
_cell.angle_alpha   90.00
_cell.angle_beta   90.00
_cell.angle_gamma   90.00
#
_symmetry.space_group_name_H-M   'P 1'
#
loop_
_entity.id
_entity.type
_entity.pdbx_description
1 polymer ?
#
loop_
_entity_poly.entity_id
_entity_poly.type
_entity_poly.pdbx_seq_one_letter_code
_entity_poly.pdbx_strand_id
1 'polypeptide(L)'
;MAGPTRGAADGDHVPDDDLDAQWAALTARLGELRLPAEEELEPQPEPRPPAAAPAPGPRDYSPAAETEDDDRARDVVDGFVAPDPEPLSRSEPLLVVAWGGVLGGLAVMLLCVLLWRSAPGLVWLVAAGALAVGVGLLLWRMPARRDTDDYDDGAVV
;
A
#
# COMPACT_ATOMS: atom_id res chain seq x y z
N MET A 1 -24.76 -15.63 -22.78
CA MET A 1 -25.53 -14.70 -21.94
C MET A 1 -24.52 -13.93 -21.09
N ALA A 2 -23.97 -12.84 -21.65
CA ALA A 2 -23.01 -12.00 -20.95
C ALA A 2 -23.75 -11.13 -19.93
N GLY A 3 -23.31 -11.13 -18.67
CA GLY A 3 -23.78 -10.19 -17.65
C GLY A 3 -23.34 -8.75 -17.97
N PRO A 4 -23.98 -7.74 -17.36
CA PRO A 4 -23.61 -6.35 -17.60
C PRO A 4 -22.24 -6.08 -16.99
N THR A 5 -21.21 -5.96 -17.84
CA THR A 5 -19.96 -5.31 -17.46
C THR A 5 -20.29 -3.85 -17.14
N ARG A 6 -19.99 -3.40 -15.91
CA ARG A 6 -19.99 -1.97 -15.60
C ARG A 6 -19.01 -1.34 -16.60
N GLY A 7 -19.53 -0.50 -17.49
CA GLY A 7 -18.72 0.26 -18.41
C GLY A 7 -17.65 1.00 -17.64
N ALA A 8 -16.45 1.04 -18.21
CA ALA A 8 -15.42 1.98 -17.86
C ALA A 8 -16.06 3.38 -17.83
N ALA A 9 -16.41 3.84 -16.63
CA ALA A 9 -16.74 5.23 -16.44
C ALA A 9 -15.41 5.96 -16.58
N ASP A 10 -15.39 6.94 -17.48
CA ASP A 10 -14.46 8.07 -17.42
C ASP A 10 -14.20 8.42 -15.95
N GLY A 11 -12.97 8.85 -15.66
CA GLY A 11 -12.62 9.46 -14.37
C GLY A 11 -13.35 10.79 -14.20
N ASP A 12 -14.68 10.75 -14.12
CA ASP A 12 -15.51 11.84 -13.66
C ASP A 12 -15.08 12.13 -12.24
N HIS A 13 -14.27 13.19 -12.10
CA HIS A 13 -13.98 13.77 -10.82
C HIS A 13 -15.31 14.26 -10.26
N VAL A 14 -15.95 13.42 -9.46
CA VAL A 14 -17.14 13.80 -8.70
C VAL A 14 -16.72 15.02 -7.88
N PRO A 15 -17.40 16.16 -8.01
CA PRO A 15 -17.11 17.33 -7.19
C PRO A 15 -17.16 16.94 -5.71
N ASP A 16 -16.22 17.45 -4.91
CA ASP A 16 -16.08 17.05 -3.49
C ASP A 16 -17.42 17.18 -2.72
N ASP A 17 -18.23 18.20 -3.06
CA ASP A 17 -19.55 18.43 -2.47
C ASP A 17 -20.55 17.27 -2.74
N ASP A 18 -20.52 16.67 -3.93
CA ASP A 18 -21.38 15.54 -4.29
C ASP A 18 -20.91 14.24 -3.64
N LEU A 19 -19.60 14.09 -3.48
CA LEU A 19 -18.99 12.97 -2.77
C LEU A 19 -19.35 13.00 -1.28
N ASP A 20 -19.25 14.18 -0.65
CA ASP A 20 -19.63 14.40 0.75
C ASP A 20 -21.12 14.12 0.98
N ALA A 21 -22.00 14.54 0.05
CA ALA A 21 -23.42 14.24 0.13
C ALA A 21 -23.71 12.73 0.02
N GLN A 22 -22.99 12.01 -0.85
CA GLN A 22 -23.11 10.56 -0.98
C GLN A 22 -22.57 9.82 0.26
N TRP A 23 -21.44 10.26 0.81
CA TRP A 23 -20.91 9.74 2.08
C TRP A 23 -21.86 9.99 3.26
N ALA A 24 -22.45 11.17 3.35
CA ALA A 24 -23.45 11.50 4.35
C ALA A 24 -24.69 10.60 4.23
N ALA A 25 -25.15 10.32 3.00
CA ALA A 25 -26.27 9.41 2.77
C ALA A 25 -25.94 7.95 3.15
N LEU A 26 -24.73 7.48 2.85
CA LEU A 26 -24.27 6.14 3.22
C LEU A 26 -24.16 5.99 4.75
N THR A 27 -23.54 6.96 5.42
CA THR A 27 -23.38 6.96 6.89
C THR A 27 -24.72 7.10 7.62
N ALA A 28 -25.63 7.95 7.12
CA ALA A 28 -26.97 8.08 7.66
C ALA A 28 -27.78 6.77 7.54
N ARG A 29 -27.63 6.04 6.42
CA ARG A 29 -28.28 4.74 6.22
C ARG A 29 -27.71 3.64 7.13
N LEU A 30 -26.43 3.72 7.46
CA LEU A 30 -25.77 2.78 8.37
C LEU A 30 -26.26 2.91 9.81
N GLY A 31 -26.71 4.09 10.24
CA GLY A 31 -27.23 4.33 11.58
C GLY A 31 -26.21 4.02 12.69
N GLU A 32 -26.62 4.12 13.96
CA GLU A 32 -25.84 3.53 15.05
C GLU A 32 -25.96 2.01 14.93
N LEU A 33 -24.86 1.30 14.66
CA LEU A 33 -24.80 -0.15 14.85
C LEU A 33 -25.08 -0.45 16.34
N ARG A 34 -26.36 -0.58 16.71
CA ARG A 34 -26.75 -1.23 17.95
C ARG A 34 -26.46 -2.70 17.79
N LEU A 35 -25.25 -3.10 18.19
CA LEU A 35 -25.05 -4.42 18.75
C LEU A 35 -26.12 -4.56 19.84
N PRO A 36 -26.98 -5.60 19.82
CA PRO A 36 -27.90 -5.81 20.92
C PRO A 36 -27.07 -5.75 22.20
N ALA A 37 -27.46 -4.87 23.13
CA ALA A 37 -26.89 -4.91 24.46
C ALA A 37 -27.00 -6.36 24.92
N GLU A 38 -25.93 -6.91 25.48
CA GLU A 38 -25.99 -8.20 26.15
C GLU A 38 -26.91 -8.06 27.38
N GLU A 39 -28.21 -7.88 27.13
CA GLU A 39 -29.26 -8.14 28.09
C GLU A 39 -29.09 -9.59 28.44
N GLU A 40 -28.42 -9.77 29.57
CA GLU A 40 -28.36 -10.92 30.45
C GLU A 40 -29.58 -11.82 30.21
N LEU A 41 -29.44 -12.69 29.20
CA LEU A 41 -30.45 -13.64 28.79
C LEU A 41 -30.44 -14.72 29.87
N GLU A 42 -31.27 -14.53 30.90
CA GLU A 42 -31.55 -15.61 31.84
C GLU A 42 -31.96 -16.86 31.03
N PRO A 43 -31.32 -18.01 31.26
CA PRO A 43 -31.51 -19.19 30.42
C PRO A 43 -32.88 -19.80 30.72
N GLN A 44 -33.92 -19.34 30.02
CA GLN A 44 -35.15 -20.10 29.90
C GLN A 44 -34.85 -21.36 29.07
N PRO A 45 -35.21 -22.57 29.53
CA PRO A 45 -34.95 -23.80 28.80
C PRO A 45 -36.01 -23.95 27.69
N GLU A 46 -35.95 -23.08 26.69
CA GLU A 46 -36.61 -23.36 25.42
C GLU A 46 -35.78 -24.40 24.64
N PRO A 47 -36.44 -25.34 23.93
CA PRO A 47 -35.74 -26.27 23.04
C PRO A 47 -35.02 -25.47 21.98
N ARG A 48 -33.70 -25.33 22.16
CA ARG A 48 -32.80 -24.61 21.26
C ARG A 48 -32.99 -25.18 19.84
N PRO A 49 -33.54 -24.40 18.88
CA PRO A 49 -33.51 -24.82 17.49
C PRO A 49 -32.03 -25.07 17.10
N PRO A 50 -31.74 -26.01 16.20
CA PRO A 50 -30.37 -26.33 15.84
C PRO A 50 -29.64 -25.04 15.48
N ALA A 51 -28.54 -24.77 16.18
CA ALA A 51 -27.76 -23.55 15.98
C ALA A 51 -27.43 -23.44 14.48
N ALA A 52 -27.92 -22.38 13.84
CA ALA A 52 -27.52 -22.07 12.48
C ALA A 52 -25.99 -21.91 12.47
N ALA A 53 -25.33 -22.50 11.47
CA ALA A 53 -23.89 -22.38 11.34
C ALA A 53 -23.49 -20.89 11.31
N PRO A 54 -22.37 -20.51 11.95
CA PRO A 54 -21.90 -19.13 11.90
C PRO A 54 -21.71 -18.73 10.43
N ALA A 55 -22.22 -17.55 10.05
CA ALA A 55 -21.99 -17.00 8.74
C ALA A 55 -20.47 -16.85 8.51
N PRO A 56 -19.96 -17.09 7.29
CA PRO A 56 -18.53 -16.97 7.00
C PRO A 56 -18.03 -15.58 7.42
N GLY A 57 -17.01 -15.56 8.26
CA GLY A 57 -16.34 -14.32 8.64
C GLY A 57 -15.52 -13.75 7.47
N PRO A 58 -15.04 -12.50 7.57
CA PRO A 58 -14.22 -11.87 6.53
C PRO A 58 -12.93 -12.62 6.17
N ARG A 59 -12.52 -13.61 6.98
CA ARG A 59 -11.35 -14.46 6.75
C ARG A 59 -11.68 -15.88 6.28
N ASP A 60 -12.96 -16.21 6.16
CA ASP A 60 -13.44 -17.55 5.80
C ASP A 60 -13.71 -17.66 4.29
N TYR A 61 -12.78 -17.16 3.48
CA TYR A 61 -12.81 -17.40 2.03
C TYR A 61 -12.09 -18.72 1.74
N SER A 62 -12.79 -19.65 1.12
CA SER A 62 -12.15 -20.78 0.44
C SER A 62 -11.95 -20.36 -1.02
N PRO A 63 -10.75 -20.49 -1.59
CA PRO A 63 -10.62 -20.42 -3.04
C PRO A 63 -11.59 -21.43 -3.66
N ALA A 64 -12.26 -21.02 -4.74
CA ALA A 64 -13.17 -21.90 -5.46
C ALA A 64 -12.39 -23.16 -5.89
N ALA A 65 -12.99 -24.32 -5.72
CA ALA A 65 -12.39 -25.56 -6.21
C ALA A 65 -12.22 -25.44 -7.72
N GLU A 66 -10.99 -25.63 -8.18
CA GLU A 66 -10.61 -25.60 -9.59
C GLU A 66 -11.45 -26.65 -10.31
N THR A 67 -12.45 -26.22 -11.09
CA THR A 67 -13.25 -27.12 -11.93
C THR A 67 -12.51 -27.36 -13.23
N GLU A 68 -12.48 -28.59 -13.76
CA GLU A 68 -11.79 -28.95 -15.02
C GLU A 68 -12.22 -28.09 -16.24
N ASP A 69 -13.38 -27.42 -16.19
CA ASP A 69 -13.84 -26.45 -17.19
C ASP A 69 -13.20 -25.05 -17.05
N ASP A 70 -12.72 -24.68 -15.86
CA ASP A 70 -11.98 -23.42 -15.56
C ASP A 70 -10.52 -23.54 -16.00
N ASP A 71 -9.96 -24.76 -15.98
CA ASP A 71 -8.61 -25.05 -16.46
C ASP A 71 -8.46 -24.84 -17.97
N ARG A 72 -9.50 -25.20 -18.75
CA ARG A 72 -9.50 -25.01 -20.20
C ARG A 72 -9.53 -23.54 -20.62
N ALA A 73 -10.06 -22.66 -19.78
CA ALA A 73 -10.04 -21.21 -19.98
C ALA A 73 -8.74 -20.57 -19.47
N ARG A 74 -8.15 -21.09 -18.38
CA ARG A 74 -6.80 -20.71 -17.90
C ARG A 74 -5.69 -21.09 -18.89
N ASP A 75 -5.81 -22.23 -19.58
CA ASP A 75 -4.84 -22.67 -20.59
C ASP A 75 -4.75 -21.72 -21.81
N VAL A 76 -5.71 -20.79 -21.98
CA VAL A 76 -5.73 -19.78 -23.05
C VAL A 76 -5.18 -18.42 -22.56
N VAL A 77 -5.09 -18.21 -21.25
CA VAL A 77 -4.47 -17.03 -20.65
C VAL A 77 -3.03 -17.42 -20.35
N ASP A 78 -2.09 -17.05 -21.22
CA ASP A 78 -0.66 -17.17 -20.94
C ASP A 78 -0.40 -16.62 -19.53
N GLY A 79 -0.07 -17.52 -18.60
CA GLY A 79 0.17 -17.16 -17.21
C GLY A 79 1.22 -16.06 -17.13
N PHE A 80 1.08 -15.14 -16.17
CA PHE A 80 2.01 -14.01 -16.03
C PHE A 80 3.47 -14.52 -15.96
N VAL A 81 4.21 -14.31 -17.04
CA VAL A 81 5.66 -14.52 -17.08
C VAL A 81 6.28 -13.16 -16.81
N ALA A 82 6.75 -12.97 -15.57
CA ALA A 82 7.52 -11.78 -15.24
C ALA A 82 8.69 -11.66 -16.23
N PRO A 83 8.85 -10.52 -16.92
CA PRO A 83 10.04 -10.31 -17.72
C PRO A 83 11.28 -10.42 -16.82
N ASP A 84 12.36 -10.98 -17.36
CA ASP A 84 13.63 -11.07 -16.61
C ASP A 84 14.06 -9.64 -16.21
N PRO A 85 14.21 -9.34 -14.91
CA PRO A 85 14.53 -7.99 -14.48
C PRO A 85 15.88 -7.56 -15.05
N GLU A 86 16.00 -6.28 -15.43
CA GLU A 86 17.28 -5.75 -15.89
C GLU A 86 18.37 -6.01 -14.81
N PRO A 87 19.59 -6.43 -15.19
CA PRO A 87 20.63 -6.74 -14.23
C PRO A 87 20.88 -5.57 -13.27
N LEU A 88 20.65 -5.80 -11.97
CA LEU A 88 20.86 -4.82 -10.89
C LEU A 88 22.32 -4.34 -10.74
N SER A 89 23.23 -4.81 -11.59
CA SER A 89 24.67 -4.54 -11.54
C SER A 89 25.04 -3.12 -12.00
N ARG A 90 24.12 -2.37 -12.63
CA ARG A 90 24.35 -0.99 -13.04
C ARG A 90 23.88 -0.02 -11.97
N SER A 91 24.45 -0.11 -10.75
CA SER A 91 24.21 0.93 -9.76
C SER A 91 24.83 2.24 -10.24
N GLU A 92 24.03 3.29 -10.24
CA GLU A 92 24.45 4.55 -10.81
C GLU A 92 25.40 5.30 -9.86
N PRO A 93 26.63 5.63 -10.28
CA PRO A 93 27.67 6.11 -9.36
C PRO A 93 27.28 7.39 -8.64
N LEU A 94 26.50 8.27 -9.29
CA LEU A 94 25.99 9.49 -8.68
C LEU A 94 25.08 9.20 -7.47
N LEU A 95 24.25 8.16 -7.58
CA LEU A 95 23.29 7.77 -6.55
C LEU A 95 24.03 7.16 -5.35
N VAL A 96 25.09 6.39 -5.59
CA VAL A 96 25.98 5.87 -4.55
C VAL A 96 26.67 7.00 -3.81
N VAL A 97 27.18 8.02 -4.52
CA VAL A 97 27.81 9.19 -3.88
C VAL A 97 26.78 9.99 -3.07
N ALA A 98 25.56 10.15 -3.57
CA ALA A 98 24.51 10.87 -2.86
C ALA A 98 24.17 10.19 -1.52
N TRP A 99 23.91 8.87 -1.54
CA TRP A 99 23.70 8.08 -0.32
C TRP A 99 24.92 8.07 0.59
N GLY A 100 26.13 8.00 0.03
CA GLY A 100 27.38 8.11 0.79
C GLY A 100 27.50 9.45 1.50
N GLY A 101 27.11 10.56 0.87
CA GLY A 101 27.07 11.88 1.48
C GLY A 101 26.06 11.98 2.62
N VAL A 102 24.85 11.43 2.45
CA VAL A 102 23.81 11.42 3.49
C VAL A 102 24.22 10.56 4.69
N LEU A 103 24.57 9.30 4.45
CA LEU A 103 24.94 8.37 5.51
C LEU A 103 26.26 8.78 6.16
N GLY A 104 27.23 9.25 5.37
CA GLY A 104 28.50 9.75 5.84
C GLY A 104 28.35 11.01 6.69
N GLY A 105 27.58 12.00 6.24
CA GLY A 105 27.30 13.21 7.02
C GLY A 105 26.64 12.90 8.35
N LEU A 106 25.62 12.03 8.35
CA LEU A 106 24.94 11.59 9.57
C LEU A 106 25.87 10.82 10.52
N ALA A 107 26.66 9.88 9.98
CA ALA A 107 27.61 9.10 10.77
C ALA A 107 28.70 10.00 11.39
N VAL A 108 29.26 10.93 10.62
CA VAL A 108 30.27 11.89 11.13
C VAL A 108 29.69 12.77 12.22
N MET A 109 28.47 13.29 12.04
CA MET A 109 27.78 14.06 13.09
C MET A 109 27.63 13.23 14.36
N LEU A 110 27.12 12.00 14.25
CA LEU A 110 26.93 11.10 15.39
C LEU A 110 28.26 10.81 16.10
N LEU A 111 29.32 10.53 15.33
CA LEU A 111 30.65 10.25 15.85
C LEU A 111 31.24 11.47 16.58
N CYS A 112 31.01 12.69 16.08
CA CYS A 112 31.42 13.91 16.76
C CYS A 112 30.66 14.10 18.08
N VAL A 113 29.33 13.88 18.11
CA VAL A 113 28.56 13.96 19.37
C VAL A 113 29.09 12.97 20.41
N LEU A 114 29.33 11.73 20.01
CA LEU A 114 29.66 10.62 20.92
C LEU A 114 31.12 10.63 21.37
N LEU A 115 32.05 10.76 20.41
CA LEU A 115 33.48 10.56 20.63
C LEU A 115 34.28 11.86 20.66
N TRP A 116 33.76 12.94 20.06
CA TRP A 116 34.54 14.16 19.84
C TRP A 116 33.73 15.45 20.05
N ARG A 117 33.25 15.64 21.27
CA ARG A 117 32.36 16.77 21.61
C ARG A 117 33.01 18.15 21.45
N SER A 118 34.34 18.23 21.43
CA SER A 118 35.13 19.44 21.17
C SER A 118 35.57 19.59 19.72
N ALA A 119 34.93 18.89 18.77
CA ALA A 119 35.26 18.99 17.36
C ALA A 119 35.18 20.45 16.85
N PRO A 120 36.15 20.90 16.03
CA PRO A 120 36.13 22.25 15.45
C PRO A 120 34.85 22.49 14.65
N GLY A 121 34.36 23.74 14.63
CA GLY A 121 33.17 24.12 13.86
C GLY A 121 33.24 23.74 12.36
N LEU A 122 34.45 23.68 11.80
CA LEU A 122 34.68 23.21 10.43
C LEU A 122 34.17 21.78 10.20
N VAL A 123 34.33 20.87 11.17
CA VAL A 123 33.90 19.47 11.05
C VAL A 123 32.38 19.39 10.97
N TRP A 124 31.68 20.18 11.78
CA TRP A 124 30.23 20.31 11.74
C TRP A 124 29.74 20.87 10.41
N LEU A 125 30.42 21.90 9.88
CA LEU A 125 30.10 22.47 8.57
C LEU A 125 30.28 21.46 7.44
N VAL A 126 31.37 20.68 7.46
CA VAL A 126 31.61 19.63 6.46
C VAL A 126 30.56 18.52 6.56
N ALA A 127 30.21 18.07 7.76
CA ALA A 127 29.21 17.03 7.95
C ALA A 127 27.81 17.48 7.49
N ALA A 128 27.40 18.70 7.89
CA ALA A 128 26.15 19.31 7.44
C ALA A 128 26.15 19.55 5.92
N GLY A 129 27.29 19.99 5.36
CA GLY A 129 27.46 20.19 3.92
C GLY A 129 27.34 18.88 3.14
N ALA A 130 27.98 17.81 3.60
CA ALA A 130 27.88 16.49 2.99
C ALA A 130 26.44 15.96 3.00
N LEU A 131 25.74 16.13 4.13
CA LEU A 131 24.33 15.77 4.26
C LEU A 131 23.47 16.58 3.27
N ALA A 132 23.63 17.90 3.23
CA ALA A 132 22.86 18.79 2.37
C ALA A 132 23.11 18.51 0.87
N VAL A 133 24.36 18.27 0.47
CA VAL A 133 24.71 17.89 -0.91
C VAL A 133 24.11 16.53 -1.26
N GLY A 134 24.21 15.53 -0.38
CA GLY A 134 23.64 14.20 -0.61
C GLY A 134 22.11 14.24 -0.79
N VAL A 135 21.41 14.96 0.09
CA VAL A 135 19.95 15.16 -0.02
C VAL A 135 19.60 15.93 -1.29
N GLY A 136 20.32 17.00 -1.60
CA GLY A 136 20.10 17.80 -2.81
C GLY A 136 20.26 16.97 -4.09
N LEU A 137 21.28 16.11 -4.16
CA LEU A 137 21.48 15.19 -5.28
C LEU A 137 20.33 14.18 -5.41
N LEU A 138 19.84 13.63 -4.30
CA LEU A 138 18.70 12.70 -4.30
C LEU A 138 17.41 13.38 -4.78
N LEU A 139 17.13 14.59 -4.28
CA LEU A 139 15.94 15.35 -4.67
C LEU A 139 16.00 15.78 -6.13
N TRP A 140 17.15 16.23 -6.61
CA TRP A 140 17.35 16.54 -8.02
C TRP A 140 17.16 15.30 -8.91
N ARG A 141 17.44 14.12 -8.34
CA ARG A 141 17.28 12.86 -9.05
C ARG A 141 15.89 12.27 -9.06
N MET A 142 15.02 12.66 -8.14
CA MET A 142 13.64 12.20 -8.21
C MET A 142 12.98 12.79 -9.45
N PRO A 143 12.55 11.97 -10.42
CA PRO A 143 11.82 12.49 -11.57
C PRO A 143 10.53 13.13 -11.05
N ALA A 144 10.31 14.38 -11.45
CA ALA A 144 9.18 15.20 -10.97
C ALA A 144 7.81 14.66 -11.41
N ARG A 145 7.78 13.62 -12.25
CA ARG A 145 6.57 12.93 -12.69
C ARG A 145 6.84 11.44 -12.56
N ARG A 146 5.94 10.73 -11.89
CA ARG A 146 5.80 9.28 -12.07
C ARG A 146 5.02 9.11 -13.37
N ASP A 147 5.57 8.36 -14.33
CA ASP A 147 4.78 7.98 -15.51
C ASP A 147 3.63 7.10 -15.04
N THR A 148 2.40 7.52 -15.34
CA THR A 148 1.18 6.78 -14.97
C THR A 148 1.08 5.44 -15.72
N ASP A 149 1.77 5.31 -16.86
CA ASP A 149 1.86 4.09 -17.65
C ASP A 149 2.88 3.05 -17.12
N ASP A 150 3.68 3.40 -16.11
CA ASP A 150 4.66 2.49 -15.46
C ASP A 150 4.06 1.79 -14.22
N TYR A 151 2.75 1.95 -14.00
CA TYR A 151 1.98 1.05 -13.16
C TYR A 151 1.78 -0.25 -13.95
N ASP A 152 2.71 -1.19 -13.80
CA ASP A 152 2.40 -2.61 -13.97
C ASP A 152 1.23 -2.88 -13.00
N ASP A 153 0.01 -3.01 -13.55
CA ASP A 153 -1.24 -3.09 -12.78
C ASP A 153 -1.13 -4.24 -11.79
N GLY A 154 -0.76 -3.90 -10.55
CA GLY A 154 -0.50 -4.85 -9.50
C GLY A 154 -1.73 -5.73 -9.27
N ALA A 155 -1.54 -7.03 -9.40
CA ALA A 155 -2.54 -8.08 -9.14
C ALA A 155 -3.92 -7.83 -9.80
N VAL A 156 -4.08 -8.27 -11.04
CA VAL A 156 -5.39 -8.56 -11.62
C VAL A 156 -5.92 -9.86 -11.02
N VAL A 157 -6.97 -9.75 -10.18
CA VAL A 157 -7.70 -10.87 -9.56
C VAL A 157 -8.98 -11.21 -10.32
#